data_AF-A0AAC9PQC6-F1
#
_entry.id   AF-A0AAC9PQC6-F1
#
_cell.length_a   1.000
_cell.length_b   1.000
_cell.length_c   1.000
_cell.angle_alpha   90.00
_cell.angle_beta   90.00
_cell.angle_gamma   90.00
#
_symmetry.space_group_name_H-M   'P 1'
#
loop_
_entity.id
_entity.type
_entity.pdbx_description
1 polymer ?
#
loop_
_entity_poly.entity_id
_entity_poly.type
_entity_poly.pdbx_seq_one_letter_code
_entity_poly.pdbx_strand_id
1 'polypeptide(L)'
;MANELTIPLLPCPSIDEIASFYEMLGFEITYRQTRPNPHIAVRREDINLHFFGMDDYDPAQSYSTCVVIVADTSELFEAFAAGMRSVHGKLLVSGIPRMTRPRLRNDRYTGFTVVDPGGNWIRIHKAATEPEAQTKLAKAMENAARQADARGDERQGLKILEGALKRATGDEPEFQEVREYRDELLERIKGSEPRPGA
;
A
#
# COMPACT_ATOMS: atom_id res chain seq x y z
N MET A 1 -15.47 -30.89 3.62
CA MET A 1 -15.76 -29.99 2.49
C MET A 1 -14.50 -29.16 2.30
N ALA A 2 -14.06 -29.00 1.06
CA ALA A 2 -12.89 -28.22 0.69
C ALA A 2 -13.26 -27.39 -0.53
N ASN A 3 -12.63 -26.22 -0.69
CA ASN A 3 -12.88 -25.21 -1.73
C ASN A 3 -14.07 -24.26 -1.48
N GLU A 4 -14.46 -24.03 -0.23
CA GLU A 4 -15.34 -22.93 0.13
C GLU A 4 -14.69 -21.58 -0.19
N LEU A 5 -15.46 -20.68 -0.81
CA LEU A 5 -14.99 -19.36 -1.24
C LEU A 5 -15.78 -18.27 -0.51
N THR A 6 -15.06 -17.29 0.05
CA THR A 6 -15.65 -16.08 0.64
C THR A 6 -15.30 -14.90 -0.26
N ILE A 7 -16.32 -14.16 -0.70
CA ILE A 7 -16.15 -13.00 -1.58
C ILE A 7 -16.79 -11.79 -0.89
N PRO A 8 -16.05 -10.66 -0.72
CA PRO A 8 -16.64 -9.43 -0.24
C PRO A 8 -17.60 -8.85 -1.29
N LEU A 9 -18.77 -8.42 -0.83
CA LEU A 9 -19.74 -7.68 -1.61
C LEU A 9 -19.78 -6.23 -1.10
N LEU A 10 -19.32 -5.26 -1.90
CA LEU A 10 -19.10 -3.88 -1.47
C LEU A 10 -20.13 -2.91 -2.10
N PRO A 11 -20.63 -1.91 -1.37
CA PRO A 11 -21.60 -0.96 -1.91
C PRO A 11 -20.94 0.01 -2.90
N CYS A 12 -21.73 0.50 -3.86
CA CYS A 12 -21.33 1.58 -4.74
C CYS A 12 -22.57 2.35 -5.24
N PRO A 13 -22.41 3.64 -5.60
CA PRO A 13 -23.49 4.40 -6.23
C PRO A 13 -23.65 4.04 -7.72
N SER A 14 -22.58 3.57 -8.37
CA SER A 14 -22.56 3.25 -9.80
C SER A 14 -21.65 2.05 -10.08
N ILE A 15 -22.24 0.95 -10.58
CA ILE A 15 -21.47 -0.22 -11.01
C ILE A 15 -20.62 0.06 -12.26
N ASP A 16 -20.93 1.11 -13.03
CA ASP A 16 -20.21 1.49 -14.24
C ASP A 16 -18.92 2.26 -13.90
N GLU A 17 -18.95 3.10 -12.86
CA GLU A 17 -17.76 3.75 -12.33
C GLU A 17 -16.82 2.73 -11.67
N ILE A 18 -17.37 1.77 -10.94
CA ILE A 18 -16.62 0.63 -10.39
C ILE A 18 -15.97 -0.18 -11.51
N ALA A 19 -16.73 -0.54 -12.56
CA ALA A 19 -16.20 -1.28 -13.70
C ALA A 19 -14.97 -0.58 -14.30
N SER A 20 -15.13 0.68 -14.68
CA SER A 20 -14.08 1.48 -15.32
C SER A 20 -12.85 1.61 -14.43
N PHE A 21 -13.05 1.81 -13.13
CA PHE A 21 -11.95 1.96 -12.16
C PHE A 21 -11.16 0.65 -11.98
N TYR A 22 -11.83 -0.48 -11.80
CA TYR A 22 -11.13 -1.76 -11.60
C TYR A 22 -10.51 -2.29 -12.90
N GLU A 23 -11.13 -2.06 -14.06
CA GLU A 23 -10.49 -2.34 -15.37
C GLU A 23 -9.20 -1.53 -15.55
N MET A 24 -9.18 -0.25 -15.18
CA MET A 24 -7.95 0.56 -15.16
C MET A 24 -6.86 -0.05 -14.27
N LEU A 25 -7.23 -0.68 -13.15
CA LEU A 25 -6.29 -1.37 -12.26
C LEU A 25 -5.88 -2.77 -12.76
N GLY A 26 -6.36 -3.18 -13.94
CA GLY A 26 -6.04 -4.46 -14.56
C GLY A 26 -6.91 -5.63 -14.10
N PHE A 27 -8.09 -5.37 -13.53
CA PHE A 27 -9.09 -6.40 -13.29
C PHE A 27 -9.91 -6.65 -14.58
N GLU A 28 -10.41 -7.87 -14.72
CA GLU A 28 -11.44 -8.21 -15.69
C GLU A 28 -12.83 -8.22 -15.03
N ILE A 29 -13.86 -7.89 -15.81
CA ILE A 29 -15.25 -8.05 -15.39
C ILE A 29 -15.66 -9.51 -15.63
N THR A 30 -16.01 -10.23 -14.57
CA THR A 30 -16.43 -11.65 -14.66
C THR A 30 -17.94 -11.82 -14.63
N TYR A 31 -18.68 -10.84 -14.14
CA TYR A 31 -20.14 -10.82 -14.17
C TYR A 31 -20.67 -9.39 -14.09
N ARG A 32 -21.77 -9.10 -14.80
CA ARG A 32 -22.44 -7.79 -14.74
C ARG A 32 -23.95 -7.95 -14.88
N GLN A 33 -24.68 -7.30 -13.99
CA GLN A 33 -26.13 -7.17 -14.04
C GLN A 33 -26.49 -5.72 -13.74
N THR A 34 -27.24 -5.06 -14.63
CA THR A 34 -27.66 -3.67 -14.45
C THR A 34 -29.02 -3.52 -13.78
N ARG A 35 -29.93 -4.48 -14.00
CA ARG A 35 -31.27 -4.51 -13.42
C ARG A 35 -31.72 -5.95 -13.14
N PRO A 36 -32.67 -6.17 -12.20
CA PRO A 36 -33.25 -5.17 -11.29
C PRO A 36 -32.30 -4.75 -10.17
N ASN A 37 -31.31 -5.59 -9.82
CA ASN A 37 -30.34 -5.33 -8.76
C ASN A 37 -28.97 -5.09 -9.40
N PRO A 38 -28.47 -3.84 -9.47
CA PRO A 38 -27.17 -3.57 -10.05
C PRO A 38 -26.09 -4.33 -9.28
N HIS A 39 -25.30 -5.13 -9.99
CA HIS A 39 -24.25 -5.97 -9.42
C HIS A 39 -23.14 -6.17 -10.45
N ILE A 40 -21.89 -6.12 -9.99
CA ILE A 40 -20.73 -6.41 -10.82
C ILE A 40 -19.72 -7.24 -10.03
N ALA A 41 -19.12 -8.22 -10.70
CA ALA A 41 -17.99 -8.98 -10.18
C ALA A 41 -16.75 -8.65 -11.02
N VAL A 42 -15.64 -8.39 -10.34
CA VAL A 42 -14.35 -8.15 -10.96
C VAL A 42 -13.33 -9.12 -10.39
N ARG A 43 -12.39 -9.54 -11.24
CA ARG A 43 -11.34 -10.47 -10.87
C ARG A 43 -9.99 -9.99 -11.37
N ARG A 44 -8.96 -10.17 -10.55
CA ARG A 44 -7.56 -10.09 -10.96
C ARG A 44 -6.83 -11.25 -10.31
N GLU A 45 -6.44 -12.25 -11.10
CA GLU A 45 -5.89 -13.50 -10.59
C GLU A 45 -6.84 -14.10 -9.53
N ASP A 46 -6.35 -14.35 -8.31
CA ASP A 46 -7.16 -14.90 -7.21
C ASP A 46 -7.96 -13.82 -6.45
N ILE A 47 -7.73 -12.53 -6.73
CA ILE A 47 -8.48 -11.44 -6.11
C ILE A 47 -9.86 -11.37 -6.77
N ASN A 48 -10.90 -11.74 -6.01
CA ASN A 48 -12.30 -11.64 -6.43
C ASN A 48 -13.01 -10.61 -5.57
N LEU A 49 -13.54 -9.56 -6.21
CA LEU A 49 -14.30 -8.50 -5.54
C LEU A 49 -15.63 -8.33 -6.25
N HIS A 50 -16.71 -8.24 -5.48
CA HIS A 50 -18.03 -7.99 -6.02
C HIS A 50 -18.57 -6.68 -5.45
N PHE A 51 -19.44 -6.05 -6.22
CA PHE A 51 -20.06 -4.79 -5.88
C PHE A 51 -21.55 -4.81 -6.17
N PHE A 52 -22.31 -4.08 -5.38
CA PHE A 52 -23.75 -3.91 -5.58
C PHE A 52 -24.11 -2.42 -5.57
N GLY A 53 -25.04 -2.04 -6.45
CA GLY A 53 -25.58 -0.68 -6.49
C GLY A 53 -26.48 -0.44 -5.29
N MET A 54 -26.31 0.72 -4.65
CA MET A 54 -27.17 1.21 -3.58
C MET A 54 -27.60 2.64 -3.90
N ASP A 55 -28.92 2.85 -4.00
CA ASP A 55 -29.49 4.17 -4.24
C ASP A 55 -29.18 5.12 -3.09
N ASP A 56 -28.97 6.40 -3.41
CA ASP A 56 -28.63 7.49 -2.47
C ASP A 56 -27.41 7.23 -1.56
N TYR A 57 -26.54 6.30 -1.96
CA TYR A 57 -25.32 5.98 -1.24
C TYR A 57 -24.25 7.09 -1.42
N ASP A 58 -23.76 7.65 -0.32
CA ASP A 58 -22.66 8.62 -0.30
C ASP A 58 -21.31 7.92 -0.04
N PRO A 59 -20.41 7.83 -1.05
CA PRO A 59 -19.07 7.28 -0.89
C PRO A 59 -18.24 7.91 0.24
N ALA A 60 -18.48 9.20 0.54
CA ALA A 60 -17.74 9.90 1.58
C ALA A 60 -18.08 9.41 3.00
N GLN A 61 -19.23 8.75 3.18
CA GLN A 61 -19.70 8.16 4.44
C GLN A 61 -19.48 6.64 4.49
N SER A 62 -18.72 6.07 3.56
CA SER A 62 -18.47 4.62 3.52
C SER A 62 -17.69 4.12 4.75
N TYR A 63 -18.23 3.07 5.39
CA TYR A 63 -17.53 2.26 6.40
C TYR A 63 -17.02 0.93 5.83
N SER A 64 -17.25 0.69 4.53
CA SER A 64 -16.97 -0.58 3.87
C SER A 64 -15.48 -0.79 3.70
N THR A 65 -15.01 -2.00 4.04
CA THR A 65 -13.60 -2.35 3.90
C THR A 65 -13.43 -3.82 3.57
N CYS A 66 -12.39 -4.12 2.81
CA CYS A 66 -11.94 -5.47 2.48
C CYS A 66 -10.45 -5.57 2.76
N VAL A 67 -9.99 -6.73 3.21
CA VAL A 67 -8.57 -7.06 3.31
C VAL A 67 -8.21 -8.00 2.17
N VAL A 68 -7.17 -7.64 1.42
CA VAL A 68 -6.55 -8.50 0.42
C VAL A 68 -5.14 -8.79 0.89
N ILE A 69 -4.82 -10.08 0.99
CA ILE A 69 -3.50 -10.55 1.38
C ILE A 69 -2.79 -11.06 0.13
N VAL A 70 -1.60 -10.52 -0.14
CA VAL A 70 -0.79 -10.89 -1.30
C VAL A 70 0.62 -11.29 -0.89
N ALA A 71 1.31 -12.02 -1.78
CA ALA A 71 2.70 -12.40 -1.57
C ALA A 71 3.66 -11.21 -1.69
N ASP A 72 3.45 -10.35 -2.70
CA ASP A 72 4.23 -9.13 -2.92
C ASP A 72 3.30 -7.94 -3.12
N THR A 73 3.37 -6.96 -2.22
CA THR A 73 2.57 -5.74 -2.33
C THR A 73 3.19 -4.73 -3.29
N SER A 74 4.48 -4.88 -3.63
CA SER A 74 5.23 -3.98 -4.49
C SER A 74 4.81 -4.12 -5.95
N GLU A 75 4.75 -5.35 -6.43
CA GLU A 75 4.28 -5.66 -7.78
C GLU A 75 2.84 -5.16 -8.00
N LEU A 76 1.95 -5.44 -7.05
CA LEU A 76 0.55 -5.02 -7.15
C LEU A 76 0.41 -3.49 -7.12
N PHE A 77 1.16 -2.81 -6.24
CA PHE A 77 1.14 -1.34 -6.19
C PHE A 77 1.61 -0.72 -7.50
N GLU A 78 2.74 -1.17 -8.04
CA GLU A 78 3.28 -0.58 -9.27
C GLU A 78 2.37 -0.83 -10.48
N ALA A 79 1.73 -2.01 -10.56
CA ALA A 79 0.71 -2.28 -11.56
C ALA A 79 -0.47 -1.31 -11.47
N PHE A 80 -1.00 -1.10 -10.27
CA PHE A 80 -2.11 -0.16 -10.04
C PHE A 80 -1.69 1.29 -10.33
N ALA A 81 -0.49 1.68 -9.91
CA ALA A 81 0.05 3.02 -10.14
C ALA A 81 0.26 3.28 -11.63
N ALA A 82 0.73 2.29 -12.39
CA ALA A 82 0.85 2.37 -13.84
C ALA A 82 -0.52 2.57 -14.52
N GLY A 83 -1.55 1.81 -14.11
CA GLY A 83 -2.93 1.98 -14.60
C GLY A 83 -3.49 3.37 -14.31
N MET A 84 -3.33 3.88 -13.09
CA MET A 84 -3.75 5.25 -12.76
C MET A 84 -3.01 6.30 -13.59
N ARG A 85 -1.70 6.13 -13.78
CA ARG A 85 -0.90 7.06 -14.60
C ARG A 85 -1.29 7.00 -16.08
N SER A 86 -1.66 5.85 -16.62
CA SER A 86 -2.04 5.74 -18.04
C SER A 86 -3.37 6.44 -18.34
N VAL A 87 -4.34 6.36 -17.43
CA VAL A 87 -5.67 6.98 -17.60
C VAL A 87 -5.71 8.44 -17.13
N HIS A 88 -5.08 8.76 -16.01
CA HIS A 88 -5.18 10.09 -15.38
C HIS A 88 -3.90 10.94 -15.49
N GLY A 89 -2.82 10.40 -16.05
CA GLY A 89 -1.51 11.07 -16.12
C GLY A 89 -0.78 11.18 -14.77
N LYS A 90 -1.38 10.68 -13.69
CA LYS A 90 -0.84 10.78 -12.32
C LYS A 90 -1.37 9.68 -11.41
N LEU A 91 -0.68 9.49 -10.29
CA LEU A 91 -1.19 8.71 -9.18
C LEU A 91 -2.27 9.50 -8.42
N LEU A 92 -3.43 8.90 -8.18
CA LEU A 92 -4.49 9.51 -7.38
C LEU A 92 -4.17 9.35 -5.89
N VAL A 93 -3.75 10.41 -5.20
CA VAL A 93 -3.29 10.34 -3.79
C VAL A 93 -4.26 10.97 -2.77
N SER A 94 -5.33 11.61 -3.24
CA SER A 94 -6.29 12.35 -2.41
C SER A 94 -7.70 12.25 -2.99
N GLY A 95 -8.71 12.44 -2.15
CA GLY A 95 -10.12 12.35 -2.57
C GLY A 95 -10.63 10.91 -2.70
N ILE A 96 -11.70 10.75 -3.46
CA ILE A 96 -12.30 9.47 -3.82
C ILE A 96 -12.43 9.46 -5.35
N PRO A 97 -11.83 8.49 -6.06
CA PRO A 97 -10.94 7.43 -5.57
C PRO A 97 -9.51 7.93 -5.26
N ARG A 98 -8.74 7.16 -4.47
CA ARG A 98 -7.31 7.39 -4.20
C ARG A 98 -6.57 6.10 -3.85
N MET A 99 -5.25 6.13 -3.91
CA MET A 99 -4.35 5.09 -3.45
C MET A 99 -3.29 5.68 -2.53
N THR A 100 -3.14 5.11 -1.33
CA THR A 100 -2.09 5.52 -0.39
C THR A 100 -0.73 5.09 -0.91
N ARG A 101 0.30 5.90 -0.65
CA ARG A 101 1.66 5.49 -0.94
C ARG A 101 2.09 4.42 0.08
N PRO A 102 2.61 3.27 -0.37
CA PRO A 102 3.09 2.22 0.50
C PRO A 102 4.28 2.72 1.31
N ARG A 103 4.47 2.14 2.49
CA ARG A 103 5.69 2.32 3.26
C ARG A 103 6.75 1.36 2.71
N LEU A 104 7.95 1.88 2.46
CA LEU A 104 9.10 1.06 2.09
C LEU A 104 9.77 0.53 3.38
N ARG A 105 10.08 -0.77 3.40
CA ARG A 105 10.89 -1.44 4.42
C ARG A 105 11.73 -2.49 3.72
N ASN A 106 13.05 -2.42 3.84
CA ASN A 106 13.99 -3.41 3.28
C ASN A 106 13.73 -3.64 1.76
N ASP A 107 13.67 -2.55 1.00
CA ASP A 107 13.34 -2.50 -0.45
C ASP A 107 11.99 -3.11 -0.86
N ARG A 108 11.06 -3.32 0.09
CA ARG A 108 9.72 -3.86 -0.18
C ARG A 108 8.63 -3.01 0.44
N TYR A 109 7.48 -2.96 -0.20
CA TYR A 109 6.32 -2.30 0.37
C TYR A 109 5.70 -3.15 1.50
N THR A 110 5.35 -2.52 2.63
CA THR A 110 4.70 -3.21 3.76
C THR A 110 3.18 -3.35 3.57
N GLY A 111 2.63 -2.72 2.53
CA GLY A 111 1.19 -2.65 2.23
C GLY A 111 0.75 -1.24 1.85
N PHE A 112 -0.44 -1.16 1.26
CA PHE A 112 -1.08 0.10 0.84
C PHE A 112 -2.61 -0.06 0.86
N THR A 113 -3.33 1.02 0.59
CA THR A 113 -4.80 1.01 0.56
C THR A 113 -5.29 1.72 -0.69
N VAL A 114 -6.25 1.09 -1.36
CA VAL A 114 -7.04 1.72 -2.42
C VAL A 114 -8.38 2.12 -1.81
N VAL A 115 -8.79 3.36 -2.04
CA VAL A 115 -10.16 3.83 -1.85
C VAL A 115 -10.77 3.98 -3.22
N ASP A 116 -11.75 3.13 -3.54
CA ASP A 116 -12.38 3.07 -4.86
C ASP A 116 -13.49 4.15 -5.01
N PRO A 117 -14.15 4.28 -6.19
CA PRO A 117 -15.22 5.25 -6.39
C PRO A 117 -16.42 5.10 -5.43
N GLY A 118 -16.66 3.91 -4.88
CA GLY A 118 -17.66 3.67 -3.84
C GLY A 118 -17.18 4.08 -2.44
N GLY A 119 -15.99 4.65 -2.30
CA GLY A 119 -15.42 4.99 -1.00
C GLY A 119 -14.97 3.76 -0.20
N ASN A 120 -14.97 2.57 -0.80
CA ASN A 120 -14.62 1.33 -0.12
C ASN A 120 -13.11 1.26 0.11
N TRP A 121 -12.70 0.82 1.30
CA TRP A 121 -11.28 0.69 1.66
C TRP A 121 -10.78 -0.73 1.37
N ILE A 122 -10.05 -0.91 0.27
CA ILE A 122 -9.37 -2.15 -0.08
C ILE A 122 -7.96 -2.11 0.49
N ARG A 123 -7.75 -2.84 1.58
CA ARG A 123 -6.51 -2.85 2.36
C ARG A 123 -5.62 -3.98 1.87
N ILE A 124 -4.57 -3.63 1.14
CA ILE A 124 -3.61 -4.58 0.60
C ILE A 124 -2.49 -4.77 1.62
N HIS A 125 -2.39 -5.99 2.13
CA HIS A 125 -1.36 -6.41 3.07
C HIS A 125 -0.54 -7.54 2.49
N LYS A 126 0.74 -7.59 2.86
CA LYS A 126 1.53 -8.81 2.67
C LYS A 126 1.00 -9.87 3.63
N ALA A 127 1.04 -11.14 3.24
CA ALA A 127 0.88 -12.25 4.18
C ALA A 127 1.99 -12.16 5.25
N ALA A 128 1.69 -11.59 6.42
CA ALA A 128 2.64 -11.52 7.53
C ALA A 128 2.62 -12.85 8.29
N THR A 129 3.76 -13.36 8.78
CA THR A 129 4.54 -12.73 9.84
C THR A 129 6.00 -12.49 9.42
N GLU A 130 6.42 -11.24 9.22
CA GLU A 130 7.83 -10.92 9.51
C GLU A 130 7.97 -10.97 11.03
N PRO A 131 8.92 -11.75 11.59
CA PRO A 131 9.05 -11.87 13.03
C PRO A 131 9.20 -10.48 13.64
N GLU A 132 8.50 -10.22 14.75
CA GLU A 132 8.67 -8.98 15.50
C GLU A 132 10.16 -8.73 15.71
N ALA A 133 10.60 -7.48 15.54
CA ALA A 133 11.96 -7.09 15.82
C ALA A 133 12.31 -7.44 17.28
N GLN A 134 12.99 -8.56 17.49
CA GLN A 134 13.37 -9.01 18.83
C GLN A 134 14.70 -8.41 19.26
N THR A 135 15.62 -8.22 18.31
CA THR A 135 16.95 -7.68 18.56
C THR A 135 16.93 -6.15 18.71
N LYS A 136 17.94 -5.60 19.41
CA LYS A 136 18.06 -4.15 19.58
C LYS A 136 18.26 -3.43 18.24
N LEU A 137 19.00 -4.05 17.31
CA LEU A 137 19.22 -3.52 15.97
C LEU A 137 17.94 -3.53 15.14
N ALA A 138 17.19 -4.63 15.11
CA ALA A 138 15.91 -4.69 14.41
C ALA A 138 14.93 -3.62 14.94
N LYS A 139 14.87 -3.42 16.27
CA LYS A 139 14.03 -2.38 16.88
C LYS A 139 14.49 -0.97 16.52
N ALA A 140 15.81 -0.75 16.46
CA ALA A 140 16.36 0.53 16.03
C ALA A 140 16.04 0.81 14.56
N MET A 141 16.11 -0.21 13.70
CA MET A 141 15.75 -0.14 12.29
C MET A 141 14.28 0.24 12.10
N GLU A 142 13.36 -0.43 12.81
CA GLU A 142 11.93 -0.08 12.78
C GLU A 142 11.64 1.34 13.28
N ASN A 143 12.34 1.77 14.35
CA ASN A 143 12.19 3.11 14.89
C ASN A 143 12.74 4.18 13.95
N ALA A 144 13.87 3.91 13.29
CA ALA A 144 14.46 4.81 12.30
C ALA A 144 13.53 4.97 11.09
N ALA A 145 13.01 3.86 10.55
CA ALA A 145 12.03 3.87 9.46
C ALA A 145 10.76 4.65 9.82
N ARG A 146 10.32 4.57 11.09
CA ARG A 146 9.19 5.38 11.57
C ARG A 146 9.48 6.88 11.59
N GLN A 147 10.71 7.31 11.81
CA GLN A 147 11.05 8.75 11.80
C GLN A 147 11.34 9.22 10.37
N ALA A 148 12.23 8.55 9.64
CA ALA A 148 12.63 8.95 8.30
C ALA A 148 11.49 8.78 7.29
N ASP A 149 10.98 7.56 7.11
CA ASP A 149 10.04 7.30 6.01
C ASP A 149 8.60 7.75 6.35
N ALA A 150 8.16 7.56 7.59
CA ALA A 150 6.78 7.89 7.97
C ALA A 150 6.57 9.35 8.41
N ARG A 151 7.59 10.01 8.94
CA ARG A 151 7.49 11.41 9.42
C ARG A 151 8.33 12.38 8.60
N GLY A 152 9.13 11.89 7.65
CA GLY A 152 10.06 12.72 6.87
C GLY A 152 11.26 13.23 7.68
N ASP A 153 11.48 12.73 8.89
CA ASP A 153 12.58 13.16 9.76
C ASP A 153 13.80 12.25 9.54
N GLU A 154 14.42 12.43 8.38
CA GLU A 154 15.58 11.65 7.93
C GLU A 154 16.76 11.75 8.89
N ARG A 155 17.00 12.95 9.46
CA ARG A 155 18.10 13.19 10.41
C ARG A 155 17.89 12.44 11.72
N GLN A 156 16.66 12.41 12.23
CA GLN A 156 16.37 11.62 13.43
C GLN A 156 16.45 10.12 13.15
N GLY A 157 16.02 9.66 11.96
CA GLY A 157 16.20 8.28 11.52
C GLY A 157 17.68 7.88 11.50
N LEU A 158 18.52 8.69 10.86
CA LEU A 158 19.97 8.48 10.78
C LEU A 158 20.60 8.39 12.18
N LYS A 159 20.26 9.33 13.07
CA LYS A 159 20.77 9.35 14.45
C LYS A 159 20.44 8.06 15.22
N ILE A 160 19.24 7.50 15.01
CA ILE A 160 18.82 6.24 15.64
C ILE A 160 19.71 5.09 15.14
N LEU A 161 19.93 4.99 13.82
CA LEU A 161 20.74 3.93 13.22
C LEU A 161 22.21 4.01 13.66
N GLU A 162 22.82 5.20 13.62
CA GLU A 162 24.20 5.40 14.07
C GLU A 162 24.38 5.06 15.56
N GLY A 163 23.41 5.45 16.39
CA GLY A 163 23.42 5.10 17.81
C GLY A 163 23.23 3.61 18.07
N ALA A 164 22.54 2.89 17.20
CA ALA A 164 22.39 1.44 17.29
C ALA A 164 23.66 0.72 16.83
N LEU A 165 24.23 1.11 15.67
CA LEU A 165 25.46 0.55 15.13
C LEU A 165 26.67 0.73 16.05
N LYS A 166 26.76 1.86 16.77
CA LYS A 166 27.81 2.09 17.79
C LYS A 166 27.77 1.09 18.96
N ARG A 167 26.61 0.50 19.22
CA ARG A 167 26.38 -0.43 20.34
C ARG A 167 26.28 -1.89 19.90
N ALA A 168 26.32 -2.13 18.60
CA ALA A 168 26.24 -3.45 18.00
C ALA A 168 27.60 -4.14 18.01
N THR A 169 27.58 -5.47 18.04
CA THR A 169 28.79 -6.31 18.04
C THR A 169 29.27 -6.65 16.63
N GLY A 170 28.41 -6.50 15.62
CA GLY A 170 28.72 -6.69 14.20
C GLY A 170 28.40 -8.09 13.66
N ASP A 171 28.05 -9.02 14.54
CA ASP A 171 27.65 -10.39 14.23
C ASP A 171 26.12 -10.57 14.17
N GLU A 172 25.36 -9.51 14.51
CA GLU A 172 23.91 -9.54 14.41
C GLU A 172 23.44 -9.65 12.95
N PRO A 173 22.42 -10.46 12.64
CA PRO A 173 21.97 -10.68 11.27
C PRO A 173 21.47 -9.41 10.58
N GLU A 174 20.96 -8.44 11.34
CA GLU A 174 20.45 -7.17 10.84
C GLU A 174 21.56 -6.12 10.66
N PHE A 175 22.81 -6.39 11.06
CA PHE A 175 23.87 -5.38 11.09
C PHE A 175 24.15 -4.77 9.72
N GLN A 176 24.25 -5.61 8.68
CA GLN A 176 24.53 -5.15 7.32
C GLN A 176 23.36 -4.32 6.76
N GLU A 177 22.12 -4.76 6.98
CA GLU A 177 20.91 -4.06 6.54
C GLU A 177 20.77 -2.69 7.23
N VAL A 178 21.08 -2.61 8.53
CA VAL A 178 21.10 -1.34 9.27
C VAL A 178 22.18 -0.39 8.71
N ARG A 179 23.33 -0.90 8.24
CA ARG A 179 24.35 -0.06 7.60
C ARG A 179 23.90 0.46 6.25
N GLU A 180 23.30 -0.40 5.43
CA GLU A 180 22.77 -0.03 4.12
C GLU A 180 21.71 1.06 4.24
N TYR A 181 20.76 0.90 5.18
CA TYR A 181 19.73 1.91 5.40
C TYR A 181 20.31 3.22 5.96
N ARG A 182 21.32 3.16 6.82
CA ARG A 182 22.05 4.36 7.28
C ARG A 182 22.69 5.09 6.10
N ASP A 183 23.36 4.36 5.21
CA ASP A 183 24.05 4.94 4.06
C ASP A 183 23.07 5.55 3.06
N GLU A 184 21.92 4.90 2.86
CA GLU A 184 20.83 5.47 2.09
C GLU A 184 20.32 6.80 2.67
N LEU A 185 20.06 6.87 3.99
CA LEU A 185 19.64 8.10 4.64
C LEU A 185 20.69 9.22 4.52
N LEU A 186 21.97 8.89 4.59
CA LEU A 186 23.05 9.85 4.34
C LEU A 186 22.97 10.44 2.93
N GLU A 187 22.71 9.62 1.91
CA GLU A 187 22.55 10.08 0.54
C GLU A 187 21.29 10.92 0.34
N ARG A 188 20.15 10.53 0.95
CA ARG A 188 18.90 11.32 0.91
C ARG A 188 19.09 12.71 1.54
N ILE A 189 19.78 12.79 2.68
CA ILE A 189 20.08 14.06 3.36
C ILE A 189 21.02 14.94 2.50
N LYS A 190 22.06 14.36 1.90
CA LYS A 190 22.96 15.11 1.00
C LYS A 190 22.23 15.63 -0.24
N GLY A 191 21.31 14.83 -0.79
CA GLY A 191 20.51 15.21 -1.96
C GLY A 191 19.48 16.31 -1.68
N SER A 192 19.10 16.51 -0.42
CA SER A 192 18.11 17.51 0.02
C SER A 192 18.72 18.79 0.59
N GLU A 193 20.05 18.87 0.77
CA GLU A 193 20.73 20.13 1.09
C GLU A 193 20.78 21.08 -0.12
N PRO A 194 20.51 22.39 0.07
CA PRO A 194 20.68 23.36 -1.00
C PRO A 194 22.15 23.37 -1.43
N ARG A 195 22.37 23.26 -2.75
CA ARG A 195 23.73 23.33 -3.31
C ARG A 195 24.40 24.63 -2.83
N PRO A 196 25.63 24.57 -2.30
CA PRO A 196 26.33 25.79 -1.92
C PRO A 196 26.56 26.62 -3.19
N GLY A 197 25.86 27.75 -3.30
CA GLY A 197 26.00 28.73 -4.39
C GLY A 197 24.79 28.96 -5.31
N ALA A 198 23.57 28.60 -4.92
CA ALA A 198 22.34 29.03 -5.60
C ALA A 198 21.63 30.15 -4.85
#